data_AF-A0A6G2QXS8-F1
#
_entry.id   AF-A0A6G2QXS8-F1
#
_cell.length_a   1.000
_cell.length_b   1.000
_cell.length_c   1.000
_cell.angle_alpha   90.00
_cell.angle_beta   90.00
_cell.angle_gamma   90.00
#
_symmetry.space_group_name_H-M   'P 1'
#
loop_
_entity.id
_entity.type
_entity.pdbx_description
1 polymer ?
#
loop_
_entity_poly.entity_id
_entity_poly.type
_entity_poly.pdbx_seq_one_letter_code
_entity_poly.pdbx_strand_id
1 'polypeptide(L)'
;RAYLGFMWAHPGKQLLFMGQEFAQGAEWSEAHGPDWWLLDPHYGAEADHRGVRDLVRDLNTVYGNTPALWQRDTEPDGFRWVTGDAAEDNVLAFLRYDGDGSPLLAVCHFAPVVRHDYRIGVPDDVPAWHEVVNTDAGRYGGSGVTHPDPVKPEPQGRHGLPASIRLTLPPLATVWLRPA
;
A
#
# COMPACT_ATOMS: atom_id res chain seq x y z
N ARG A 1 7.30 -4.98 4.14
CA ARG A 1 6.80 -3.78 3.43
C ARG A 1 5.35 -3.90 2.97
N ALA A 2 5.00 -4.85 2.08
CA ALA A 2 3.61 -5.06 1.64
C ALA A 2 2.61 -5.15 2.78
N TYR A 3 2.91 -5.94 3.81
CA TYR A 3 2.04 -6.05 4.98
C TYR A 3 1.77 -4.70 5.67
N LEU A 4 2.77 -3.82 5.81
CA LEU A 4 2.58 -2.48 6.39
C LEU A 4 1.70 -1.60 5.49
N GLY A 5 1.90 -1.67 4.17
CA GLY A 5 1.03 -0.97 3.20
C GLY A 5 -0.41 -1.48 3.23
N PHE A 6 -0.62 -2.79 3.42
CA PHE A 6 -1.94 -3.36 3.64
C PHE A 6 -2.54 -2.90 4.98
N MET A 7 -1.80 -3.05 6.08
CA MET A 7 -2.23 -2.72 7.44
C MET A 7 -2.64 -1.26 7.60
N TRP A 8 -1.90 -0.33 6.99
CA TRP A 8 -2.25 1.10 7.02
C TRP A 8 -3.50 1.42 6.17
N ALA A 9 -3.76 0.66 5.11
CA ALA A 9 -4.91 0.88 4.23
C ALA A 9 -6.18 0.17 4.71
N HIS A 10 -6.04 -0.93 5.46
CA HIS A 10 -7.17 -1.68 5.98
C HIS A 10 -7.94 -0.85 7.03
N PRO A 11 -9.30 -0.93 7.08
CA PRO A 11 -10.08 -0.24 8.11
C PRO A 11 -9.60 -0.55 9.52
N GLY A 12 -9.51 0.49 10.35
CA GLY A 12 -9.04 0.42 11.73
C GLY A 12 -7.86 1.36 11.99
N LYS A 13 -7.60 1.65 13.26
CA LYS A 13 -6.46 2.49 13.67
C LYS A 13 -5.19 1.65 13.78
N GLN A 14 -4.05 2.26 13.50
CA GLN A 14 -2.76 1.58 13.42
C GLN A 14 -2.02 1.66 14.75
N LEU A 15 -1.40 0.54 15.13
CA LEU A 15 -0.44 0.46 16.23
C LEU A 15 0.70 -0.45 15.79
N LEU A 16 1.93 0.06 15.86
CA LEU A 16 3.15 -0.67 15.51
C LEU A 16 4.15 -0.48 16.66
N PHE A 17 4.72 -1.58 17.16
CA PHE A 17 5.63 -1.55 18.30
C PHE A 17 7.05 -1.12 17.88
N MET A 18 7.78 -0.47 18.79
CA MET A 18 9.13 0.03 18.51
C MET A 18 10.07 -1.09 18.06
N GLY A 19 10.93 -0.79 17.09
CA GLY A 19 11.80 -1.76 16.42
C GLY A 19 11.20 -2.29 15.12
N GLN A 20 9.88 -2.41 15.03
CA GLN A 20 9.23 -2.91 13.81
C GLN A 20 9.29 -1.89 12.66
N GLU A 21 9.35 -0.60 12.96
CA GLU A 21 9.37 0.47 11.98
C GLU A 21 10.66 0.52 11.16
N PHE A 22 11.76 -0.06 11.64
CA PHE A 22 13.02 -0.20 10.91
C PHE A 22 13.43 -1.68 10.70
N ALA A 23 12.46 -2.60 10.83
CA ALA A 23 12.64 -4.03 10.66
C ALA A 23 13.80 -4.60 11.50
N GLN A 24 13.79 -4.35 12.81
CA GLN A 24 14.67 -5.04 13.73
C GLN A 24 14.56 -6.57 13.55
N GLY A 25 15.71 -7.23 13.43
CA GLY A 25 15.77 -8.67 13.18
C GLY A 25 15.59 -9.53 14.44
N ALA A 26 16.16 -9.09 15.56
CA ALA A 26 16.05 -9.80 16.84
C ALA A 26 14.71 -9.52 17.54
N GLU A 27 14.26 -10.47 18.36
CA GLU A 27 13.14 -10.24 19.27
C GLU A 27 13.43 -9.07 20.21
N TRP A 28 12.38 -8.36 20.63
CA TRP A 28 12.54 -7.24 21.55
C TRP A 28 13.01 -7.72 22.93
N SER A 29 13.97 -7.00 23.50
CA SER A 29 14.49 -7.20 24.85
C SER A 29 14.45 -5.88 25.62
N GLU A 30 13.74 -5.84 26.74
CA GLU A 30 13.66 -4.63 27.59
C GLU A 30 15.03 -4.20 28.12
N ALA A 31 15.91 -5.17 28.41
CA ALA A 31 17.24 -4.93 28.96
C ALA A 31 18.19 -4.21 27.97
N HIS A 32 17.92 -4.31 26.67
CA HIS A 32 18.79 -3.77 25.61
C HIS A 32 18.10 -2.66 24.78
N GLY A 33 16.77 -2.60 24.78
CA GLY A 33 16.01 -1.68 23.96
C GLY A 33 16.07 -2.02 22.46
N PRO A 34 15.69 -1.08 21.58
CA PRO A 34 15.76 -1.28 20.13
C PRO A 34 17.20 -1.28 19.58
N ASP A 35 17.45 -2.09 18.56
CA ASP A 35 18.74 -2.26 17.87
C ASP A 35 19.07 -1.07 16.95
N TRP A 36 19.32 0.10 17.53
CA TRP A 36 19.60 1.33 16.78
C TRP A 36 20.82 1.26 15.86
N TRP A 37 21.76 0.35 16.16
CA TRP A 37 22.95 0.11 15.35
C TRP A 37 22.62 -0.41 13.93
N LEU A 38 21.42 -0.95 13.70
CA LEU A 38 20.94 -1.33 12.36
C LEU A 38 20.78 -0.13 11.41
N LEU A 39 20.69 1.09 11.96
CA LEU A 39 20.61 2.34 11.21
C LEU A 39 21.97 3.06 11.13
N ASP A 40 23.05 2.43 11.59
CA ASP A 40 24.41 2.96 11.46
C ASP A 40 24.86 2.86 10.00
N PRO A 41 25.26 3.98 9.34
CA PRO A 41 25.73 3.99 7.95
C PRO A 41 26.90 3.04 7.64
N HIS A 42 27.63 2.57 8.65
CA HIS A 42 28.71 1.60 8.51
C HIS A 42 28.24 0.13 8.50
N TYR A 43 26.98 -0.14 8.85
CA TYR A 43 26.41 -1.48 8.82
C TYR A 43 26.04 -1.89 7.38
N GLY A 44 26.46 -3.08 6.96
CA GLY A 44 26.33 -3.51 5.55
C GLY A 44 24.90 -3.63 5.02
N ALA A 45 23.92 -3.90 5.90
CA ALA A 45 22.51 -4.01 5.54
C ALA A 45 21.68 -2.77 5.95
N GLU A 46 22.34 -1.66 6.33
CA GLU A 46 21.69 -0.44 6.81
C GLU A 46 20.59 0.07 5.86
N ALA A 47 20.84 0.02 4.55
CA ALA A 47 19.91 0.51 3.54
C ALA A 47 18.55 -0.21 3.57
N ASP A 48 18.52 -1.50 3.91
CA ASP A 48 17.28 -2.29 4.01
C ASP A 48 16.43 -1.82 5.21
N HIS A 49 17.08 -1.60 6.37
CA HIS A 49 16.44 -1.10 7.58
C HIS A 49 15.95 0.34 7.41
N ARG A 50 16.78 1.20 6.81
CA ARG A 50 16.41 2.57 6.45
C ARG A 50 15.23 2.59 5.48
N GLY A 51 15.22 1.68 4.49
CA GLY A 51 14.13 1.58 3.53
C GLY A 51 12.77 1.29 4.18
N VAL A 52 12.72 0.40 5.18
CA VAL A 52 11.49 0.14 5.94
C VAL A 52 11.10 1.34 6.81
N ARG A 53 12.07 1.99 7.46
CA ARG A 53 11.84 3.20 8.25
C ARG A 53 11.26 4.34 7.41
N ASP A 54 11.82 4.54 6.23
CA ASP A 54 11.40 5.56 5.30
C ASP A 54 10.02 5.22 4.71
N LEU A 55 9.71 3.94 4.49
CA LEU A 55 8.35 3.50 4.16
C LEU A 55 7.36 3.86 5.26
N VAL A 56 7.66 3.58 6.54
CA VAL A 56 6.74 3.91 7.65
C VAL A 56 6.52 5.43 7.76
N ARG A 57 7.56 6.24 7.54
CA ARG A 57 7.43 7.70 7.46
C ARG A 57 6.46 8.12 6.35
N ASP A 58 6.63 7.58 5.15
CA ASP A 58 5.82 7.94 3.98
C ASP A 58 4.37 7.42 4.14
N LEU A 59 4.17 6.21 4.70
CA LEU A 59 2.85 5.67 5.03
C LEU A 59 2.11 6.57 6.02
N ASN A 60 2.76 7.01 7.11
CA ASN A 60 2.17 7.94 8.07
C ASN A 60 1.84 9.30 7.44
N THR A 61 2.72 9.81 6.59
CA THR A 61 2.51 11.09 5.89
C THR A 61 1.31 11.01 4.95
N VAL A 62 1.21 9.96 4.14
CA VAL A 62 0.09 9.78 3.21
C VAL A 62 -1.21 9.48 3.97
N TYR A 63 -1.16 8.68 5.03
CA TYR A 63 -2.31 8.39 5.90
C TYR A 63 -2.92 9.67 6.48
N GLY A 64 -2.11 10.54 7.09
CA GLY A 64 -2.59 11.80 7.65
C GLY A 64 -3.20 12.74 6.61
N ASN A 65 -2.68 12.72 5.37
CA ASN A 65 -3.14 13.57 4.28
C ASN A 65 -4.25 12.96 3.41
N THR A 66 -4.72 11.74 3.72
CA THR A 66 -5.74 11.04 2.92
C THR A 66 -6.94 10.66 3.79
N PRO A 67 -7.97 11.52 3.88
CA PRO A 67 -9.12 11.31 4.75
C PRO A 67 -9.83 9.96 4.60
N ALA A 68 -9.84 9.40 3.39
CA ALA A 68 -10.43 8.09 3.09
C ALA A 68 -9.85 6.95 3.95
N LEU A 69 -8.61 7.10 4.41
CA LEU A 69 -7.92 6.08 5.21
C LEU A 69 -8.35 6.08 6.69
N TRP A 70 -9.06 7.11 7.18
CA TRP A 70 -9.32 7.25 8.62
C TRP A 70 -10.67 7.85 9.03
N GLN A 71 -11.34 8.62 8.17
CA GLN A 71 -12.61 9.29 8.54
C GLN A 71 -13.73 8.28 8.82
N ARG A 72 -13.81 7.23 8.01
CA ARG A 72 -14.94 6.28 7.98
C ARG A 72 -14.56 4.85 8.39
N ASP A 73 -13.55 4.69 9.26
CA ASP A 73 -13.05 3.36 9.68
C ASP A 73 -14.11 2.46 10.32
N THR A 74 -15.12 3.06 10.96
CA THR A 74 -16.19 2.35 11.69
C THR A 74 -17.52 2.35 10.95
N GLU A 75 -17.54 2.80 9.69
CA GLU A 75 -18.72 2.80 8.83
C GLU A 75 -18.55 1.76 7.73
N PRO A 76 -19.50 0.83 7.53
CA PRO A 76 -19.41 -0.16 6.46
C PRO A 76 -19.15 0.45 5.08
N ASP A 77 -19.79 1.59 4.79
CA ASP A 77 -19.71 2.31 3.52
C ASP A 77 -18.36 3.04 3.33
N GLY A 78 -17.50 3.08 4.35
CA GLY A 78 -16.12 3.58 4.26
C GLY A 78 -15.15 2.60 3.59
N PHE A 79 -15.61 1.39 3.27
CA PHE A 79 -14.81 0.31 2.70
C PHE A 79 -15.61 -0.50 1.66
N ARG A 80 -14.96 -0.88 0.56
CA ARG A 80 -15.54 -1.81 -0.42
C ARG A 80 -14.47 -2.73 -0.98
N TRP A 81 -14.70 -4.04 -0.92
CA TRP A 81 -13.88 -4.99 -1.67
C TRP A 81 -14.02 -4.76 -3.18
N VAL A 82 -12.89 -4.68 -3.86
CA VAL A 82 -12.81 -4.81 -5.32
C VAL A 82 -12.61 -6.29 -5.65
N THR A 83 -11.55 -6.92 -5.14
CA THR A 83 -11.41 -8.38 -5.16
C THR A 83 -10.79 -8.85 -3.86
N GLY A 84 -11.44 -9.83 -3.23
CA GLY A 84 -10.93 -10.56 -2.06
C GLY A 84 -10.78 -12.06 -2.32
N ASP A 85 -11.06 -12.50 -3.55
CA ASP A 85 -11.21 -13.87 -4.00
C ASP A 85 -10.19 -14.27 -5.09
N ALA A 86 -9.29 -13.36 -5.49
CA ALA A 86 -8.20 -13.62 -6.43
C ALA A 86 -7.04 -14.42 -5.79
N ALA A 87 -7.35 -15.54 -5.15
CA ALA A 87 -6.41 -16.38 -4.41
C ALA A 87 -5.30 -16.95 -5.29
N GLU A 88 -5.63 -17.39 -6.52
CA GLU A 88 -4.65 -17.88 -7.51
C GLU A 88 -3.61 -16.81 -7.88
N ASP A 89 -3.98 -15.53 -7.76
CA ASP A 89 -3.09 -14.42 -8.05
C ASP A 89 -2.38 -13.88 -6.80
N ASN A 90 -2.81 -14.28 -5.60
CA ASN A 90 -2.44 -13.67 -4.33
C ASN A 90 -2.67 -12.14 -4.32
N VAL A 91 -3.80 -11.70 -4.88
CA VAL A 91 -4.16 -10.28 -4.97
C VAL A 91 -5.36 -9.98 -4.07
N LEU A 92 -5.23 -8.92 -3.28
CA LEU A 92 -6.34 -8.27 -2.60
C LEU A 92 -6.45 -6.84 -3.11
N ALA A 93 -7.65 -6.38 -3.44
CA ALA A 93 -7.88 -4.98 -3.80
C ALA A 93 -9.17 -4.47 -3.17
N PHE A 94 -9.14 -3.25 -2.65
CA PHE A 94 -10.28 -2.61 -2.01
C PHE A 94 -10.23 -1.09 -2.13
N LEU A 95 -11.41 -0.49 -2.04
CA LEU A 95 -11.63 0.95 -1.99
C LEU A 95 -11.86 1.37 -0.54
N ARG A 96 -11.32 2.54 -0.20
CA ARG A 96 -11.57 3.30 1.02
C ARG A 96 -12.24 4.60 0.64
N TYR A 97 -13.20 5.09 1.41
CA TYR A 97 -13.93 6.32 1.11
C TYR A 97 -13.86 7.31 2.26
N ASP A 98 -13.72 8.60 1.92
CA ASP A 98 -13.86 9.69 2.87
C ASP A 98 -15.32 10.12 3.06
N GLY A 99 -15.55 11.15 3.88
CA GLY A 99 -16.87 11.72 4.17
C GLY A 99 -17.56 12.36 2.96
N ASP A 100 -16.80 12.76 1.94
CA ASP A 100 -17.31 13.34 0.70
C ASP A 100 -17.49 12.28 -0.41
N GLY A 101 -17.12 11.02 -0.12
CA GLY A 101 -17.19 9.90 -1.06
C GLY A 101 -15.99 9.77 -1.99
N SER A 102 -14.91 10.55 -1.77
CA SER A 102 -13.68 10.43 -2.55
C SER A 102 -12.95 9.12 -2.22
N PRO A 103 -12.57 8.32 -3.24
CA PRO A 103 -11.97 7.01 -3.01
C PRO A 103 -10.44 7.04 -2.88
N LEU A 104 -9.89 6.08 -2.13
CA LEU A 104 -8.53 5.56 -2.30
C LEU A 104 -8.63 4.08 -2.66
N LEU A 105 -7.91 3.67 -3.70
CA LEU A 105 -7.78 2.28 -4.10
C LEU A 105 -6.47 1.72 -3.54
N ALA A 106 -6.55 0.64 -2.76
CA ALA A 106 -5.39 -0.13 -2.34
C ALA A 106 -5.37 -1.48 -3.07
N VAL A 107 -4.23 -1.83 -3.65
CA VAL A 107 -3.98 -3.11 -4.33
C VAL A 107 -2.77 -3.78 -3.69
N CYS A 108 -2.96 -4.93 -3.08
CA CYS A 108 -1.94 -5.72 -2.41
C CYS A 108 -1.66 -6.98 -3.22
N HIS A 109 -0.42 -7.18 -3.63
CA HIS A 109 0.04 -8.34 -4.36
C HIS A 109 1.07 -9.10 -3.53
N PHE A 110 0.67 -10.27 -3.04
CA PHE A 110 1.46 -11.10 -2.12
C PHE A 110 2.17 -12.27 -2.82
N ALA A 111 2.27 -12.26 -4.15
CA ALA A 111 3.13 -13.19 -4.88
C ALA A 111 4.51 -12.57 -5.18
N PRO A 112 5.59 -13.37 -5.23
CA PRO A 112 6.95 -12.91 -5.53
C PRO A 112 7.23 -12.73 -7.03
N VAL A 113 6.19 -12.53 -7.84
CA VAL A 113 6.28 -12.36 -9.29
C VAL A 113 5.76 -10.99 -9.69
N VAL A 114 6.20 -10.48 -10.85
CA VAL A 114 5.58 -9.29 -11.46
C VAL A 114 4.36 -9.74 -12.26
N ARG A 115 3.23 -9.03 -12.13
CA ARG A 115 2.04 -9.27 -12.96
C ARG A 115 1.74 -8.08 -13.84
N HIS A 116 2.00 -8.20 -15.12
CA HIS A 116 1.70 -7.17 -16.11
C HIS A 116 0.21 -7.15 -16.48
N ASP A 117 -0.27 -5.98 -16.92
CA ASP A 117 -1.62 -5.79 -17.46
C ASP A 117 -2.76 -6.31 -16.54
N TYR A 118 -2.54 -6.26 -15.23
CA TYR A 118 -3.52 -6.73 -14.26
C TYR A 118 -4.69 -5.76 -14.18
N ARG A 119 -5.90 -6.27 -14.47
CA ARG A 119 -7.09 -5.43 -14.55
C ARG A 119 -7.80 -5.34 -13.21
N ILE A 120 -7.95 -4.12 -12.68
CA ILE A 120 -8.63 -3.81 -11.41
C ILE A 120 -9.85 -2.95 -11.71
N GLY A 121 -11.04 -3.40 -11.27
CA GLY A 121 -12.27 -2.61 -11.34
C GLY A 121 -12.20 -1.33 -10.48
N VAL A 122 -12.73 -0.23 -11.01
CA VAL A 122 -12.78 1.08 -10.35
C VAL A 122 -14.10 1.80 -10.64
N PRO A 123 -14.51 2.77 -9.80
CA PRO A 123 -15.56 3.72 -10.15
C PRO A 123 -15.29 4.44 -11.48
N ASP A 124 -16.35 4.81 -12.21
CA ASP A 124 -16.29 5.48 -13.52
C ASP A 124 -16.33 7.01 -13.43
N ASP A 125 -16.57 7.56 -12.23
CA ASP A 125 -16.55 8.99 -11.92
C ASP A 125 -15.13 9.53 -11.62
N VAL A 126 -14.14 8.66 -11.41
CA VAL A 126 -12.73 9.05 -11.23
C VAL A 126 -12.02 9.14 -12.59
N PRO A 127 -11.57 10.33 -13.05
CA PRO A 127 -11.03 10.50 -14.40
C PRO A 127 -9.63 9.91 -14.59
N ALA A 128 -8.82 9.87 -13.53
CA ALA A 128 -7.48 9.32 -13.52
C ALA A 128 -7.04 8.97 -12.11
N TRP A 129 -6.16 7.98 -11.99
CA TRP A 129 -5.64 7.46 -10.72
C TRP A 129 -4.13 7.69 -10.61
N HIS A 130 -3.70 8.37 -9.56
CA HIS A 130 -2.29 8.67 -9.27
C HIS A 130 -1.76 7.75 -8.16
N GLU A 131 -0.62 7.11 -8.41
CA GLU A 131 0.10 6.27 -7.43
C GLU A 131 0.69 7.16 -6.31
N VAL A 132 0.22 7.00 -5.07
CA VAL A 132 0.70 7.79 -3.92
C VAL A 132 1.62 7.02 -3.00
N VAL A 133 1.48 5.69 -2.97
CA VAL A 133 2.39 4.79 -2.27
C VAL A 133 2.60 3.56 -3.14
N ASN A 134 3.85 3.13 -3.25
CA ASN A 134 4.21 1.83 -3.81
C ASN A 134 5.35 1.26 -2.97
N THR A 135 5.04 0.19 -2.24
CA THR A 135 6.02 -0.39 -1.31
C THR A 135 7.19 -1.10 -2.00
N ASP A 136 7.16 -1.23 -3.33
CA ASP A 136 8.26 -1.73 -4.17
C ASP A 136 9.17 -0.63 -4.73
N ALA A 137 8.91 0.64 -4.41
CA ALA A 137 9.79 1.72 -4.83
C ALA A 137 11.24 1.47 -4.35
N GLY A 138 12.23 1.75 -5.20
CA GLY A 138 13.64 1.50 -4.90
C GLY A 138 14.15 2.20 -3.63
N ARG A 139 13.56 3.37 -3.28
CA ARG A 139 13.87 4.09 -2.03
C ARG A 139 13.52 3.30 -0.74
N TYR A 140 12.71 2.25 -0.85
CA TYR A 140 12.37 1.36 0.25
C TYR A 140 13.08 0.00 0.16
N GLY A 141 14.02 -0.18 -0.77
CA GLY A 141 14.65 -1.47 -1.06
C GLY A 141 13.77 -2.44 -1.85
N GLY A 142 12.86 -1.91 -2.69
CA GLY A 142 12.08 -2.71 -3.64
C GLY A 142 12.73 -2.82 -5.03
N SER A 143 12.09 -3.57 -5.92
CA SER A 143 12.58 -3.85 -7.27
C SER A 143 12.43 -2.69 -8.25
N GLY A 144 11.63 -1.67 -7.89
CA GLY A 144 11.44 -0.47 -8.69
C GLY A 144 10.39 -0.60 -9.79
N VAL A 145 9.47 -1.57 -9.70
CA VAL A 145 8.33 -1.65 -10.60
C VAL A 145 7.31 -0.59 -10.19
N THR A 146 7.17 0.47 -10.99
CA THR A 146 6.35 1.66 -10.67
C THR A 146 5.52 2.14 -11.86
N HIS A 147 4.42 2.85 -11.59
CA HIS A 147 3.70 3.64 -12.62
C HIS A 147 3.83 5.13 -12.30
N PRO A 148 4.71 5.88 -12.99
CA PRO A 148 4.89 7.31 -12.71
C PRO A 148 3.72 8.16 -13.24
N ASP A 149 3.05 7.71 -14.30
CA ASP A 149 1.97 8.46 -14.95
C ASP A 149 0.59 8.09 -14.37
N PRO A 150 -0.34 9.05 -14.25
CA PRO A 150 -1.71 8.75 -13.87
C PRO A 150 -2.38 7.73 -14.80
N VAL A 151 -3.03 6.73 -14.22
CA VAL A 151 -3.70 5.65 -14.96
C VAL A 151 -5.16 6.03 -15.20
N LYS A 152 -5.56 6.08 -16.47
CA LYS A 152 -6.94 6.39 -16.86
C LYS A 152 -7.81 5.13 -16.85
N PRO A 153 -9.02 5.18 -16.29
CA PRO A 153 -9.97 4.07 -16.42
C PRO A 153 -10.42 3.87 -17.86
N GLU A 154 -10.61 2.61 -18.23
CA GLU A 154 -11.27 2.20 -19.45
C GLU A 154 -12.74 1.87 -19.13
N PRO A 155 -13.69 2.13 -20.05
CA PRO A 155 -15.11 1.78 -19.90
C PRO A 155 -15.33 0.26 -20.10
N GLN A 156 -14.53 -0.54 -19.40
CA GLN A 156 -14.60 -1.99 -19.36
C GLN A 156 -14.83 -2.40 -17.90
N GLY A 157 -16.06 -2.79 -17.59
CA GLY A 157 -16.43 -3.21 -16.24
C GLY A 157 -15.67 -4.45 -15.78
N ARG A 158 -15.35 -4.49 -14.49
CA ARG A 158 -14.63 -5.60 -13.84
C ARG A 158 -14.93 -5.58 -12.34
N HIS A 159 -14.95 -6.76 -11.69
CA HIS A 159 -15.14 -6.86 -10.24
C HIS A 159 -16.42 -6.17 -9.71
N GLY A 160 -17.50 -6.18 -10.51
CA GLY A 160 -18.76 -5.51 -10.16
C GLY A 160 -18.68 -3.97 -10.16
N LEU A 161 -17.67 -3.39 -10.81
CA LEU A 161 -17.50 -1.95 -11.01
C LEU A 161 -17.60 -1.58 -12.50
N PRO A 162 -18.07 -0.36 -12.83
CA PRO A 162 -18.41 0.04 -14.20
C PRO A 162 -17.19 0.25 -15.10
N ALA A 163 -16.05 0.64 -14.53
CA ALA A 163 -14.79 0.85 -15.23
C ALA A 163 -13.66 -0.02 -14.66
N SER A 164 -12.51 -0.02 -15.32
CA SER A 164 -11.31 -0.66 -14.79
C SER A 164 -10.02 -0.01 -15.28
N ILE A 165 -8.96 -0.15 -14.49
CA ILE A 165 -7.59 0.24 -14.84
C ILE A 165 -6.72 -0.99 -15.06
N ARG A 166 -5.65 -0.84 -15.83
CA ARG A 166 -4.58 -1.84 -15.99
C ARG A 166 -3.35 -1.38 -15.21
N LEU A 167 -2.79 -2.28 -14.43
CA LEU A 167 -1.61 -2.05 -13.61
C LEU A 167 -0.59 -3.15 -13.83
N THR A 168 0.70 -2.82 -13.82
CA THR A 168 1.76 -3.79 -13.52
C THR A 168 1.91 -3.95 -12.01
N LEU A 169 1.44 -5.06 -11.44
CA LEU A 169 1.57 -5.30 -10.00
C LEU A 169 3.02 -5.68 -9.65
N PRO A 170 3.70 -4.93 -8.77
CA PRO A 170 5.04 -5.28 -8.30
C PRO A 170 5.01 -6.56 -7.44
N PRO A 171 6.14 -7.28 -7.29
CA PRO A 171 6.21 -8.48 -6.47
C PRO A 171 6.17 -8.11 -4.98
N LEU A 172 5.43 -8.86 -4.17
CA LEU A 172 5.36 -8.67 -2.70
C LEU A 172 5.20 -7.19 -2.30
N ALA A 173 4.18 -6.53 -2.85
CA ALA A 173 3.99 -5.10 -2.69
C ALA A 173 2.53 -4.70 -2.48
N THR A 174 2.34 -3.52 -1.89
CA THR A 174 1.06 -2.82 -1.85
C THR A 174 1.21 -1.48 -2.56
N VAL A 175 0.24 -1.17 -3.43
CA VAL A 175 0.15 0.09 -4.17
C VAL A 175 -1.13 0.80 -3.75
N TRP A 176 -1.03 2.09 -3.48
CA TRP A 176 -2.18 2.96 -3.20
C TRP A 176 -2.34 3.99 -4.33
N LEU A 177 -3.57 4.17 -4.76
CA LEU A 177 -3.96 5.07 -5.83
C LEU A 177 -5.07 6.00 -5.34
N ARG A 178 -4.97 7.29 -5.67
CA ARG A 178 -6.03 8.29 -5.43
C ARG A 178 -6.46 8.94 -6.74
N PRO A 179 -7.63 9.60 -6.79
CA PRO A 179 -7.95 10.54 -7.87
C PRO A 179 -6.82 11.54 -8.11
N ALA A 180 -6.42 11.71 -9.38
CA ALA A 180 -5.35 12.60 -9.81
C ALA A 180 -5.74 14.09 -9.78
#